data_AF-A0A821WLF8-F1
#
_entry.id   AF-A0A821WLF8-F1
#
_cell.length_a   1.000
_cell.length_b   1.000
_cell.length_c   1.000
_cell.angle_alpha   90.00
_cell.angle_beta   90.00
_cell.angle_gamma   90.00
#
_symmetry.space_group_name_H-M   'P 1'
#
loop_
_entity.id
_entity.type
_entity.pdbx_description
1 polymer ?
#
loop_
_entity_poly.entity_id
_entity_poly.type
_entity_poly.pdbx_seq_one_letter_code
_entity_poly.pdbx_strand_id
1 'polypeptide(L)'
;MARPSQSDIEQMIQRARPTNRDLVRRDINQAINSQVASLMLKIAPYYYNSGISKDLLCLYGTVACQYKGNRYNIPIEIWFQQDHPIVPPLAYVKPTADMFVSTTSKDVQPDGTIIIPYVRNWRHPNSDLYTLLNAMCDAFSQSPPVYSGSSMVSRGTPYPTTASSMPTPIGMGMTTTGSPSHSYPYGYPPTQIPQD
;
A
#
# COMPACT_ATOMS: atom_id res chain seq x y z
N MET A 1 -4.18 22.81 -9.12
CA MET A 1 -3.73 22.20 -10.39
C MET A 1 -4.78 22.48 -11.45
N ALA A 2 -4.40 22.97 -12.62
CA ALA A 2 -5.34 23.22 -13.72
C ALA A 2 -5.71 21.90 -14.40
N ARG A 3 -6.99 21.74 -14.80
CA ARG A 3 -7.43 20.58 -15.60
C ARG A 3 -6.76 20.63 -16.98
N PRO A 4 -6.34 19.50 -17.56
CA PRO A 4 -5.77 19.48 -18.91
C PRO A 4 -6.82 19.92 -19.95
N SER A 5 -6.41 20.66 -20.96
CA SER A 5 -7.30 21.06 -22.05
C SER A 5 -7.58 19.87 -22.98
N GLN A 6 -8.63 19.96 -23.81
CA GLN A 6 -8.93 18.92 -24.80
C GLN A 6 -7.76 18.74 -25.80
N SER A 7 -7.13 19.83 -26.23
CA SER A 7 -5.96 19.79 -27.10
C SER A 7 -4.78 19.05 -26.45
N ASP A 8 -4.55 19.26 -25.15
CA ASP A 8 -3.49 18.54 -24.42
C ASP A 8 -3.78 17.04 -24.37
N ILE A 9 -5.02 16.66 -24.07
CA ILE A 9 -5.46 15.25 -24.03
C ILE A 9 -5.24 14.60 -25.41
N GLU A 10 -5.62 15.27 -26.50
CA GLU A 10 -5.44 14.75 -27.85
C GLU A 10 -3.97 14.57 -28.23
N GLN A 11 -3.12 15.56 -27.92
CA GLN A 11 -1.67 15.46 -28.14
C GLN A 11 -1.08 14.28 -27.37
N MET A 12 -1.51 14.06 -26.13
CA MET A 12 -1.03 12.96 -25.31
C MET A 12 -1.48 11.59 -25.84
N ILE A 13 -2.74 11.46 -26.27
CA ILE A 13 -3.24 10.23 -26.90
C ILE A 13 -2.48 9.95 -28.20
N GLN A 14 -2.21 10.98 -29.00
CA GLN A 14 -1.44 10.86 -30.24
C GLN A 14 0.01 10.39 -29.98
N ARG A 15 0.61 10.82 -28.86
CA ARG A 15 1.97 10.44 -28.48
C ARG A 15 2.03 9.02 -27.89
N ALA A 16 1.07 8.65 -27.05
CA ALA A 16 1.00 7.34 -26.40
C ALA A 16 0.51 6.20 -27.32
N ARG A 17 -0.22 6.53 -28.41
CA ARG A 17 -0.67 5.58 -29.44
C ARG A 17 -1.36 4.32 -28.87
N PRO A 18 -2.41 4.46 -28.02
CA PRO A 18 -3.18 3.30 -27.57
C PRO A 18 -3.95 2.66 -28.74
N THR A 19 -4.26 1.37 -28.64
CA THR A 19 -4.97 0.63 -29.70
C THR A 19 -6.35 1.24 -29.97
N ASN A 20 -7.11 1.56 -28.91
CA ASN A 20 -8.49 2.07 -29.02
C ASN A 20 -8.59 3.57 -28.63
N ARG A 21 -8.00 4.45 -29.45
CA ARG A 21 -7.85 5.89 -29.16
C ARG A 21 -9.13 6.60 -28.73
N ASP A 22 -10.24 6.38 -29.44
CA ASP A 22 -11.51 7.06 -29.14
C ASP A 22 -12.13 6.60 -27.82
N LEU A 23 -12.01 5.31 -27.49
CA LEU A 23 -12.49 4.76 -26.24
C LEU A 23 -11.64 5.27 -25.06
N VAL A 24 -10.32 5.27 -25.21
CA VAL A 24 -9.40 5.85 -24.22
C VAL A 24 -9.70 7.34 -24.00
N ARG A 25 -9.93 8.11 -25.07
CA ARG A 25 -10.30 9.53 -24.98
C ARG A 25 -11.60 9.73 -24.20
N ARG A 26 -12.62 8.90 -24.48
CA ARG A 26 -13.90 8.94 -23.77
C ARG A 26 -13.71 8.68 -22.28
N ASP A 27 -13.00 7.61 -21.92
CA ASP A 27 -12.78 7.23 -20.51
C ASP A 27 -11.96 8.27 -19.76
N ILE A 28 -10.92 8.84 -20.38
CA ILE A 28 -10.16 9.97 -19.82
C ILE A 28 -11.07 11.15 -19.54
N ASN A 29 -11.92 11.54 -20.51
CA ASN A 29 -12.84 12.66 -20.34
C ASN A 29 -13.88 12.40 -19.24
N GLN A 30 -14.41 11.17 -19.14
CA GLN A 30 -15.33 10.81 -18.07
C GLN A 30 -14.66 10.89 -16.69
N ALA A 31 -13.43 10.40 -16.56
CA ALA A 31 -12.71 10.42 -15.28
C ALA A 31 -12.28 11.82 -14.85
N ILE A 32 -11.76 12.66 -15.76
CA ILE A 32 -11.35 14.04 -15.44
C ILE A 32 -12.55 14.92 -15.05
N ASN A 33 -13.72 14.66 -15.66
CA ASN A 33 -14.95 15.38 -15.36
C ASN A 33 -15.75 14.77 -14.20
N SER A 34 -15.25 13.71 -13.56
CA SER A 34 -15.90 13.07 -12.42
C SER A 34 -16.06 14.04 -11.25
N GLN A 35 -17.17 13.92 -10.52
CA GLN A 35 -17.46 14.70 -9.31
C GLN A 35 -16.69 14.17 -8.09
N VAL A 36 -16.34 12.87 -8.10
CA VAL A 36 -15.70 12.19 -6.97
C VAL A 36 -14.18 12.20 -7.03
N ALA A 37 -13.58 12.69 -8.12
CA ALA A 37 -12.14 12.64 -8.33
C ALA A 37 -11.58 13.95 -8.89
N SER A 38 -10.33 14.25 -8.50
CA SER A 38 -9.53 15.32 -9.07
C SER A 38 -8.30 14.71 -9.71
N LEU A 39 -8.37 14.47 -11.02
CA LEU A 39 -7.34 13.75 -11.79
C LEU A 39 -6.71 14.64 -12.85
N MET A 40 -5.42 14.42 -13.07
CA MET A 40 -4.62 14.97 -14.15
C MET A 40 -4.12 13.84 -15.04
N LEU A 41 -3.81 14.15 -16.29
CA LEU A 41 -3.26 13.20 -17.26
C LEU A 41 -1.75 13.42 -17.40
N LYS A 42 -0.96 12.35 -17.43
CA LYS A 42 0.45 12.34 -17.83
C LYS A 42 0.76 11.18 -18.78
N ILE A 43 1.88 11.26 -19.48
CA ILE A 43 2.53 10.09 -20.09
C ILE A 43 3.75 9.78 -19.25
N ALA A 44 3.91 8.52 -18.86
CA ALA A 44 5.04 8.09 -18.05
C ALA A 44 5.46 6.66 -18.42
N PRO A 45 6.74 6.31 -18.21
CA PRO A 45 7.21 4.95 -18.38
C PRO A 45 6.58 4.06 -17.30
N TYR A 46 5.86 3.04 -17.73
CA TYR A 46 5.33 1.98 -16.88
C TYR A 46 6.22 0.74 -17.01
N TYR A 47 6.66 0.19 -15.88
CA TYR A 47 7.54 -0.97 -15.81
C TYR A 47 6.72 -2.23 -15.51
N TYR A 48 6.63 -3.14 -16.48
CA TYR A 48 5.96 -4.41 -16.30
C TYR A 48 6.86 -5.40 -15.55
N ASN A 49 6.24 -6.36 -14.85
CA ASN A 49 6.96 -7.42 -14.14
C ASN A 49 7.83 -8.30 -15.07
N SER A 50 7.58 -8.27 -16.39
CA SER A 50 8.42 -8.92 -17.40
C SER A 50 9.78 -8.21 -17.64
N GLY A 51 10.02 -7.06 -16.99
CA GLY A 51 11.21 -6.22 -17.20
C GLY A 51 11.07 -5.24 -18.38
N ILE A 52 9.99 -5.32 -19.15
CA ILE A 52 9.71 -4.40 -20.26
C ILE A 52 9.13 -3.09 -19.69
N SER A 53 9.60 -1.95 -20.18
CA SER A 53 8.95 -0.66 -19.95
C SER A 53 8.21 -0.17 -21.19
N LYS A 54 7.10 0.55 -20.99
CA LYS A 54 6.37 1.24 -22.06
C LYS A 54 5.85 2.58 -21.56
N ASP A 55 5.91 3.59 -22.41
CA ASP A 55 5.24 4.87 -22.13
C ASP A 55 3.72 4.68 -22.24
N LEU A 56 3.02 4.88 -21.13
CA LEU A 56 1.57 4.75 -21.05
C LEU A 56 0.93 6.06 -20.61
N LEU A 57 -0.34 6.23 -20.96
CA LEU A 57 -1.20 7.26 -20.37
C LEU A 57 -1.49 6.87 -18.91
N CYS A 58 -1.41 7.85 -18.03
CA CYS A 58 -1.69 7.69 -16.61
C CYS A 58 -2.54 8.85 -16.12
N LEU A 59 -3.70 8.55 -15.55
CA LEU A 59 -4.44 9.49 -14.73
C LEU A 59 -3.92 9.41 -13.30
N TYR A 60 -3.55 10.55 -12.73
CA TYR A 60 -3.05 10.63 -11.36
C TYR A 60 -3.72 11.77 -10.61
N GLY A 61 -3.88 11.63 -9.31
CA GLY A 61 -4.51 12.64 -8.48
C GLY A 61 -5.15 12.00 -7.27
N THR A 62 -6.35 12.44 -6.90
CA THR A 62 -7.06 11.91 -5.73
C THR A 62 -8.51 11.55 -6.05
N VAL A 63 -9.02 10.54 -5.35
CA VAL A 63 -10.45 10.22 -5.27
C VAL A 63 -10.95 10.55 -3.86
N ALA A 64 -12.09 11.22 -3.78
CA ALA A 64 -12.69 11.66 -2.53
C ALA A 64 -13.73 10.63 -2.04
N CYS A 65 -13.46 10.02 -0.88
CA CYS A 65 -14.29 8.97 -0.30
C CYS A 65 -14.71 9.35 1.13
N GLN A 66 -15.88 8.89 1.57
CA GLN A 66 -16.38 9.15 2.92
C GLN A 66 -16.10 7.97 3.83
N TYR A 67 -15.36 8.16 4.92
CA TYR A 67 -15.13 7.11 5.90
C TYR A 67 -15.45 7.62 7.30
N LYS A 68 -16.34 6.93 8.02
CA LYS A 68 -16.78 7.30 9.37
C LYS A 68 -17.19 8.78 9.51
N GLY A 69 -17.89 9.31 8.51
CA GLY A 69 -18.39 10.69 8.48
C GLY A 69 -17.37 11.75 8.01
N ASN A 70 -16.12 11.37 7.76
CA ASN A 70 -15.09 12.28 7.26
C ASN A 70 -14.74 12.01 5.80
N ARG A 71 -14.48 13.09 5.05
CA ARG A 71 -14.07 13.03 3.64
C ARG A 71 -12.56 12.91 3.55
N TYR A 72 -12.08 11.84 2.93
CA TYR A 72 -10.66 11.58 2.68
C TYR A 72 -10.35 11.69 1.19
N ASN A 73 -9.23 12.34 0.85
CA ASN A 73 -8.72 12.41 -0.51
C ASN A 73 -7.60 11.38 -0.68
N ILE A 74 -7.95 10.25 -1.27
CA ILE A 74 -7.06 9.09 -1.42
C ILE A 74 -6.29 9.26 -2.72
N PRO A 75 -4.95 9.33 -2.70
CA PRO A 75 -4.20 9.50 -3.92
C PRO A 75 -4.16 8.21 -4.74
N ILE A 76 -4.44 8.32 -6.03
CA ILE A 76 -4.53 7.19 -6.95
C ILE A 76 -3.78 7.46 -8.26
N GLU A 77 -3.37 6.38 -8.90
CA GLU A 77 -2.92 6.36 -10.30
C GLU A 77 -3.65 5.27 -11.07
N ILE A 78 -4.11 5.60 -12.27
CA ILE A 78 -4.82 4.71 -13.18
C ILE A 78 -4.08 4.73 -14.51
N TRP A 79 -3.50 3.60 -14.88
CA TRP A 79 -2.70 3.44 -16.08
C TRP A 79 -3.51 2.74 -17.16
N PHE A 80 -3.53 3.33 -18.35
CA PHE A 80 -4.19 2.76 -19.52
C PHE A 80 -3.24 1.77 -20.20
N GLN A 81 -3.61 0.49 -20.19
CA GLN A 81 -2.89 -0.52 -20.94
C GLN A 81 -3.10 -0.33 -22.45
N GLN A 82 -2.22 -0.92 -23.26
CA GLN A 82 -2.22 -0.78 -24.72
C GLN A 82 -3.60 -1.08 -25.35
N ASP A 83 -4.24 -2.16 -24.89
CA ASP A 83 -5.51 -2.67 -25.44
C ASP A 83 -6.74 -2.26 -24.62
N HIS A 84 -6.60 -1.28 -23.71
CA HIS A 84 -7.74 -0.72 -23.01
C HIS A 84 -8.79 -0.18 -24.02
N PRO A 85 -10.10 -0.33 -23.78
CA PRO A 85 -10.77 -0.91 -22.60
C PRO A 85 -11.01 -2.43 -22.67
N ILE A 86 -10.48 -3.15 -23.66
CA ILE A 86 -10.65 -4.61 -23.73
C ILE A 86 -10.02 -5.30 -22.52
N VAL A 87 -8.88 -4.77 -22.06
CA VAL A 87 -8.26 -5.10 -20.78
C VAL A 87 -8.55 -4.01 -19.73
N PRO A 88 -8.63 -4.35 -18.44
CA PRO A 88 -8.81 -3.37 -17.37
C PRO A 88 -7.66 -2.35 -17.34
N PRO A 89 -7.90 -1.14 -16.81
CA PRO A 89 -6.78 -0.29 -16.43
C PRO A 89 -6.01 -0.87 -15.24
N LEU A 90 -4.72 -0.53 -15.09
CA LEU A 90 -3.94 -0.87 -13.90
C LEU A 90 -4.08 0.27 -12.90
N ALA A 91 -4.70 0.00 -11.75
CA ALA A 91 -5.04 1.02 -10.77
C ALA A 91 -4.27 0.82 -9.46
N TYR A 92 -3.74 1.91 -8.92
CA TYR A 92 -2.90 1.91 -7.71
C TYR A 92 -3.32 3.02 -6.76
N VAL A 93 -3.18 2.75 -5.48
CA VAL A 93 -3.10 3.78 -4.44
C VAL A 93 -1.65 4.24 -4.34
N LYS A 94 -1.42 5.55 -4.27
CA LYS A 94 -0.10 6.15 -4.12
C LYS A 94 -0.03 6.92 -2.80
N PRO A 95 0.40 6.28 -1.70
CA PRO A 95 0.56 6.97 -0.42
C PRO A 95 1.50 8.18 -0.56
N THR A 96 1.20 9.28 0.14
CA THR A 96 2.19 10.34 0.37
C THR A 96 3.23 9.87 1.41
N ALA A 97 4.29 10.66 1.64
CA ALA A 97 5.39 10.29 2.54
C ALA A 97 4.92 9.88 3.96
N ASP A 98 3.83 10.48 4.44
CA ASP A 98 3.26 10.22 5.76
C ASP A 98 2.09 9.23 5.74
N MET A 99 1.84 8.55 4.62
CA MET A 99 0.76 7.57 4.48
C MET A 99 1.31 6.16 4.30
N PHE A 100 0.59 5.19 4.84
CA PHE A 100 0.90 3.77 4.71
C PHE A 100 -0.30 3.03 4.12
N VAL A 101 -0.05 2.11 3.19
CA VAL A 101 -1.09 1.21 2.66
C VAL A 101 -1.60 0.31 3.80
N SER A 102 -2.91 0.22 3.93
CA SER A 102 -3.56 -0.66 4.90
C SER A 102 -3.25 -2.13 4.59
N THR A 103 -2.61 -2.82 5.53
CA THR A 103 -2.34 -4.27 5.42
C THR A 103 -3.59 -5.14 5.58
N THR A 104 -4.67 -4.57 6.13
CA THR A 104 -5.94 -5.26 6.37
C THR A 104 -6.97 -5.03 5.26
N SER A 105 -6.66 -4.19 4.27
CA SER A 105 -7.56 -3.96 3.15
C SER A 105 -7.67 -5.19 2.27
N LYS A 106 -8.91 -5.65 2.03
CA LYS A 106 -9.21 -6.71 1.04
C LYS A 106 -9.19 -6.21 -0.41
N ASP A 107 -9.26 -4.88 -0.57
CA ASP A 107 -9.50 -4.19 -1.84
C ASP A 107 -8.22 -3.61 -2.44
N VAL A 108 -7.11 -3.59 -1.68
CA VAL A 108 -5.81 -3.08 -2.09
C VAL A 108 -4.70 -4.01 -1.60
N GLN A 109 -3.76 -4.36 -2.48
CA GLN A 109 -2.58 -5.16 -2.15
C GLN A 109 -1.50 -4.30 -1.43
N PRO A 110 -0.51 -4.92 -0.74
CA PRO A 110 0.53 -4.19 -0.03
C PRO A 110 1.37 -3.24 -0.89
N ASP A 111 1.51 -3.52 -2.19
CA ASP A 111 2.21 -2.68 -3.16
C ASP A 111 1.36 -1.49 -3.67
N GLY A 112 0.12 -1.36 -3.16
CA GLY A 112 -0.85 -0.35 -3.54
C GLY A 112 -1.76 -0.75 -4.70
N THR A 113 -1.63 -1.95 -5.28
CA THR A 113 -2.48 -2.40 -6.40
C THR A 113 -3.94 -2.51 -5.96
N ILE A 114 -4.84 -1.81 -6.65
CA ILE A 114 -6.28 -1.84 -6.38
C ILE A 114 -6.89 -3.08 -7.04
N ILE A 115 -7.55 -3.92 -6.23
CA ILE A 115 -8.06 -5.25 -6.61
C ILE A 115 -9.53 -5.43 -6.27
N ILE A 116 -10.32 -4.35 -6.28
CA ILE A 116 -11.77 -4.40 -6.04
C ILE A 116 -12.48 -5.31 -7.06
N PRO A 117 -13.64 -5.91 -6.71
CA PRO A 117 -14.39 -6.78 -7.61
C PRO A 117 -14.64 -6.18 -8.99
N TYR A 118 -14.95 -4.88 -9.06
CA TYR A 118 -15.22 -4.20 -10.32
C TYR A 118 -14.02 -4.22 -11.30
N VAL A 119 -12.78 -4.07 -10.82
CA VAL A 119 -11.57 -4.19 -11.65
C VAL A 119 -11.34 -5.64 -12.07
N ARG A 120 -11.54 -6.60 -11.15
CA ARG A 120 -11.34 -8.04 -11.44
C ARG A 120 -12.33 -8.58 -12.46
N ASN A 121 -13.56 -8.06 -12.44
CA ASN A 121 -14.64 -8.44 -13.35
C ASN A 121 -14.79 -7.47 -14.53
N TRP A 122 -13.79 -6.62 -14.77
CA TRP A 122 -13.80 -5.66 -15.86
C TRP A 122 -14.04 -6.36 -17.20
N ARG A 123 -15.07 -5.91 -17.91
CA ARG A 123 -15.45 -6.47 -19.21
C ARG A 123 -16.06 -5.41 -20.09
N HIS A 124 -15.35 -5.04 -21.15
CA HIS A 124 -15.91 -4.20 -22.20
C HIS A 124 -17.07 -4.91 -22.93
N PRO A 125 -18.17 -4.22 -23.30
CA PRO A 125 -18.46 -2.79 -23.11
C PRO A 125 -19.16 -2.42 -21.79
N ASN A 126 -19.35 -3.37 -20.89
CA ASN A 126 -20.12 -3.20 -19.66
C ASN A 126 -19.33 -2.50 -18.54
N SER A 127 -18.03 -2.29 -18.71
CA SER A 127 -17.17 -1.61 -17.75
C SER A 127 -16.62 -0.32 -18.32
N ASP A 128 -16.73 0.75 -17.53
CA ASP A 128 -16.15 2.06 -17.79
C ASP A 128 -15.42 2.64 -16.57
N LEU A 129 -14.65 3.70 -16.82
CA LEU A 129 -13.81 4.33 -15.82
C LEU A 129 -14.60 5.19 -14.80
N TYR A 130 -15.75 5.74 -15.20
CA TYR A 130 -16.62 6.49 -14.30
C TYR A 130 -17.13 5.59 -13.16
N THR A 131 -17.64 4.42 -13.52
CA THR A 131 -18.14 3.42 -12.57
C THR A 131 -17.00 2.83 -11.76
N LEU A 132 -15.80 2.68 -12.34
CA LEU A 132 -14.61 2.29 -11.57
C LEU A 132 -14.32 3.27 -10.43
N LEU A 133 -14.33 4.57 -10.69
CA LEU A 133 -14.06 5.60 -9.66
C LEU A 133 -15.10 5.56 -8.53
N ASN A 134 -16.37 5.38 -8.87
CA ASN A 134 -17.42 5.23 -7.86
C ASN A 134 -17.27 3.93 -7.05
N ALA A 135 -16.94 2.82 -7.71
CA ALA A 135 -16.67 1.55 -7.04
C ALA A 135 -15.45 1.63 -6.11
N MET A 136 -14.41 2.40 -6.47
CA MET A 136 -13.30 2.72 -5.56
C MET A 136 -13.79 3.50 -4.34
N CYS A 137 -14.65 4.51 -4.54
CA CYS A 137 -15.25 5.24 -3.43
C CYS A 137 -16.01 4.32 -2.47
N ASP A 138 -16.87 3.45 -3.00
CA ASP A 138 -17.68 2.55 -2.18
C ASP A 138 -16.82 1.54 -1.39
N ALA A 139 -15.78 1.00 -2.01
CA ALA A 139 -14.83 0.11 -1.34
C ALA A 139 -14.05 0.84 -0.24
N PHE A 140 -13.47 2.00 -0.56
CA PHE A 140 -12.64 2.76 0.37
C PHE A 140 -13.45 3.42 1.50
N SER A 141 -14.75 3.64 1.30
CA SER A 141 -15.67 4.12 2.33
C SER A 141 -15.98 3.05 3.39
N GLN A 142 -15.84 1.76 3.04
CA GLN A 142 -15.95 0.65 3.99
C GLN A 142 -14.64 0.39 4.71
N SER A 143 -13.53 0.39 3.97
CA SER A 143 -12.18 0.16 4.50
C SER A 143 -11.17 1.07 3.80
N PRO A 144 -10.63 2.10 4.46
CA PRO A 144 -9.66 3.00 3.87
C PRO A 144 -8.41 2.25 3.43
N PRO A 145 -7.92 2.49 2.21
CA PRO A 145 -6.75 1.80 1.69
C PRO A 145 -5.43 2.37 2.21
N VAL A 146 -5.45 3.57 2.80
CA VAL A 146 -4.29 4.23 3.40
C VAL A 146 -4.64 4.80 4.77
N TYR A 147 -3.64 4.85 5.64
CA TYR A 147 -3.70 5.54 6.92
C TYR A 147 -2.57 6.55 7.03
N SER A 148 -2.84 7.71 7.62
CA SER A 148 -1.79 8.66 8.00
C SER A 148 -1.00 8.09 9.18
N GLY A 149 0.31 8.02 9.05
CA GLY A 149 1.19 7.86 10.19
C GLY A 149 1.09 9.12 11.04
N SER A 150 0.25 9.09 12.08
CA SER A 150 0.57 9.95 13.23
C SER A 150 1.94 9.47 13.70
N SER A 151 2.92 10.36 13.78
CA SER A 151 4.20 10.09 14.40
C SER A 151 3.96 9.32 15.69
N MET A 152 4.19 7.99 15.66
CA MET A 152 4.39 7.22 16.87
C MET A 152 5.73 7.72 17.41
N VAL A 153 5.73 8.90 18.02
CA VAL A 153 6.65 9.16 19.11
C VAL A 153 6.30 8.05 20.09
N SER A 154 7.16 7.03 20.11
CA SER A 154 7.21 6.05 21.17
C SER A 154 7.11 6.82 22.48
N ARG A 155 5.92 6.84 23.07
CA ARG A 155 5.76 7.05 24.50
C ARG A 155 6.37 5.80 25.12
N GLY A 156 7.70 5.74 25.14
CA GLY A 156 8.43 4.91 26.07
C GLY A 156 7.96 5.35 27.44
N THR A 157 7.08 4.55 28.03
CA THR A 157 6.79 4.65 29.46
C THR A 157 8.12 4.52 30.19
N PRO A 158 8.58 5.52 30.95
CA PRO A 158 9.71 5.30 31.83
C PRO A 158 9.27 4.26 32.86
N TYR A 159 9.89 3.09 32.84
CA TYR A 159 9.75 2.11 33.90
C TYR A 159 10.11 2.79 35.23
N PRO A 160 9.26 2.78 36.27
CA PRO A 160 9.69 3.15 37.60
C PRO A 160 10.58 2.02 38.14
N THR A 161 11.88 2.28 38.25
CA THR A 161 12.79 1.40 38.99
C THR A 161 12.41 1.48 40.47
N THR A 162 11.54 0.57 40.93
CA THR A 162 11.30 0.37 42.36
C THR A 162 12.57 -0.22 42.97
N ALA A 163 13.36 0.64 43.61
CA ALA A 163 14.47 0.23 44.46
C ALA A 163 13.90 -0.50 45.70
N SER A 164 13.82 -1.82 45.62
CA SER A 164 13.53 -2.68 46.77
C SER A 164 14.82 -2.85 47.59
N SER A 165 14.87 -2.12 48.70
CA SER A 165 15.78 -2.28 49.83
C SER A 165 15.79 -3.72 50.34
N MET A 166 16.96 -4.37 50.32
CA MET A 166 17.21 -5.65 50.99
C MET A 166 17.51 -5.44 52.49
N PRO A 167 16.92 -6.21 53.42
CA PRO A 167 17.40 -6.31 54.79
C PRO A 167 18.47 -7.41 54.92
N THR A 168 19.52 -7.11 55.70
CA THR A 168 20.57 -8.03 56.13
C THR A 168 20.07 -9.15 57.05
N PRO A 169 20.69 -10.33 57.05
CA PRO A 169 20.75 -11.19 58.22
C PRO A 169 22.16 -11.23 58.85
N ILE A 170 22.16 -11.26 60.18
CA ILE A 170 23.30 -11.43 61.09
C ILE A 170 23.65 -12.92 61.17
N GLY A 171 24.95 -13.28 61.16
CA GLY A 171 25.39 -14.65 61.40
C GLY A 171 26.91 -14.81 61.55
N MET A 172 27.34 -15.08 62.79
CA MET A 172 28.68 -15.37 63.30
C MET A 172 29.25 -16.71 62.76
N GLY A 173 30.57 -16.85 62.55
CA GLY A 173 31.21 -18.19 62.56
C GLY A 173 32.40 -18.46 61.62
N MET A 174 33.61 -18.21 62.12
CA MET A 174 34.85 -19.04 62.10
C MET A 174 35.10 -20.13 61.01
N THR A 175 36.25 -19.97 60.33
CA THR A 175 37.31 -20.95 59.98
C THR A 175 37.03 -22.28 59.23
N THR A 176 37.98 -22.58 58.33
CA THR A 176 38.56 -23.90 57.91
C THR A 176 37.98 -24.67 56.69
N THR A 177 38.88 -24.85 55.71
CA THR A 177 39.20 -26.02 54.85
C THR A 177 38.11 -27.04 54.44
N GLY A 178 38.08 -27.36 53.13
CA GLY A 178 37.74 -28.70 52.64
C GLY A 178 36.82 -28.77 51.40
N SER A 179 37.31 -29.38 50.31
CA SER A 179 36.53 -30.02 49.22
C SER A 179 35.69 -31.22 49.76
N PRO A 180 34.82 -31.99 49.02
CA PRO A 180 34.63 -32.16 47.57
C PRO A 180 33.15 -32.46 47.08
N SER A 181 33.03 -33.06 45.87
CA SER A 181 31.92 -33.86 45.25
C SER A 181 30.63 -33.16 44.75
N HIS A 182 30.37 -33.10 43.43
CA HIS A 182 29.77 -34.12 42.52
C HIS A 182 28.25 -34.35 42.69
N SER A 183 27.45 -33.93 41.70
CA SER A 183 26.44 -34.78 41.04
C SER A 183 25.91 -34.10 39.77
N TYR A 184 25.99 -34.81 38.65
CA TYR A 184 25.28 -34.54 37.40
C TYR A 184 24.12 -35.54 37.29
N PRO A 185 23.09 -35.22 36.49
CA PRO A 185 22.58 -36.24 35.57
C PRO A 185 22.56 -35.74 34.12
N TYR A 186 23.20 -36.53 33.25
CA TYR A 186 22.77 -36.98 31.91
C TYR A 186 21.77 -36.10 31.11
N GLY A 187 21.97 -35.77 29.83
CA GLY A 187 22.92 -36.29 28.84
C GLY A 187 22.87 -35.49 27.51
N TYR A 188 23.99 -35.54 26.80
CA TYR A 188 24.35 -34.95 25.49
C TYR A 188 23.63 -35.62 24.29
N PRO A 189 23.94 -35.30 23.01
CA PRO A 189 24.09 -34.00 22.31
C PRO A 189 23.40 -33.98 20.90
N PRO A 190 23.42 -32.84 20.17
CA PRO A 190 23.05 -32.78 18.75
C PRO A 190 24.20 -33.27 17.83
N THR A 191 23.88 -34.00 16.77
CA THR A 191 24.85 -34.46 15.76
C THR A 191 25.08 -33.39 14.68
N GLN A 192 26.34 -33.04 14.47
CA GLN A 192 26.81 -32.16 13.39
C GLN A 192 27.10 -32.92 12.09
N ILE A 193 27.06 -32.14 11.01
CA ILE A 193 27.37 -32.42 9.60
C ILE A 193 28.89 -32.67 9.44
N PRO A 194 29.33 -33.57 8.54
CA PRO A 194 30.65 -33.46 7.92
C PRO A 194 30.59 -33.07 6.43
N GLN A 195 31.54 -32.22 6.07
CA GLN A 195 31.98 -31.86 4.72
C GLN A 195 32.64 -33.04 4.02
N ASP A 196 32.38 -33.17 2.72
CA ASP A 196 33.39 -33.38 1.67
C ASP A 196 32.91 -32.62 0.42
#